data_AF-A0A7K9PE18-F1
#
_entry.id   AF-A0A7K9PE18-F1
#
_cell.length_a   1.000
_cell.length_b   1.000
_cell.length_c   1.000
_cell.angle_alpha   90.00
_cell.angle_beta   90.00
_cell.angle_gamma   90.00
#
_symmetry.space_group_name_H-M   'P 1'
#
loop_
_entity.id
_entity.type
_entity.pdbx_description
1 polymer ?
#
loop_
_entity_poly.entity_id
_entity_poly.type
_entity_poly.pdbx_seq_one_letter_code
_entity_poly.pdbx_strand_id
1 'polypeptide(L)' 'GIMLVYDITNEKSFDNIKNWIRNIEEHASSDVERMILGNKCDMNEKRQVSKEKGEKVR' A
#
# COMPACT_ATOMS: atom_id res chain seq x y z
N GLY A 1 -10.14 9.46 7.08
CA GLY A 1 -9.62 8.29 6.36
C GLY A 1 -8.21 8.58 5.86
N ILE A 2 -7.34 7.57 5.84
CA ILE A 2 -5.96 7.64 5.36
C ILE A 2 -5.84 6.90 4.03
N MET A 3 -5.18 7.49 3.05
CA MET A 3 -4.91 6.87 1.77
C MET A 3 -3.41 6.56 1.65
N LEU A 4 -3.08 5.29 1.49
CA LEU A 4 -1.72 4.81 1.32
C LEU A 4 -1.55 4.36 -0.13
N VAL A 5 -0.63 5.00 -0.85
CA VAL A 5 -0.44 4.75 -2.28
C VAL A 5 0.97 4.22 -2.51
N TYR A 6 1.08 3.08 -3.20
CA TYR A 6 2.36 2.54 -3.66
C TYR A 6 2.39 2.47 -5.19
N ASP A 7 3.59 2.37 -5.74
CA ASP A 7 3.80 2.22 -7.17
C ASP A 7 3.96 0.73 -7.50
N ILE A 8 3.10 0.18 -8.37
CA ILE A 8 3.13 -1.25 -8.72
C ILE A 8 4.43 -1.67 -9.41
N THR A 9 5.19 -0.72 -9.94
CA THR A 9 6.48 -0.92 -10.62
C THR A 9 7.68 -0.77 -9.68
N ASN A 10 7.44 -0.53 -8.38
CA ASN A 10 8.49 -0.34 -7.38
C ASN A 10 8.17 -1.09 -6.09
N GLU A 11 8.79 -2.26 -5.91
CA GLU A 11 8.57 -3.10 -4.73
C GLU A 11 8.92 -2.41 -3.40
N LYS A 12 9.96 -1.55 -3.38
CA LYS A 12 10.32 -0.80 -2.16
C LYS A 12 9.22 0.16 -1.72
N SER A 13 8.49 0.75 -2.68
CA SER A 13 7.35 1.62 -2.35
C SER A 13 6.25 0.86 -1.63
N PHE A 14 6.05 -0.42 -1.97
CA PHE A 14 5.09 -1.30 -1.32
C PHE A 14 5.56 -1.73 0.07
N ASP A 15 6.84 -2.04 0.25
CA ASP A 15 7.37 -2.34 1.58
C ASP A 15 7.25 -1.15 2.54
N ASN A 16 7.38 0.09 2.03
CA ASN A 16 7.12 1.29 2.83
C ASN A 16 5.67 1.37 3.33
N ILE A 17 4.68 0.85 2.59
CA ILE A 17 3.27 0.83 3.04
C ILE A 17 3.12 0.03 4.33
N LYS A 18 3.83 -1.08 4.49
CA LYS A 18 3.78 -1.90 5.71
C LYS A 18 4.28 -1.13 6.92
N ASN A 19 5.34 -0.33 6.76
CA ASN A 19 5.86 0.53 7.82
C ASN A 19 4.85 1.64 8.16
N TRP A 20 4.21 2.24 7.16
CA TRP A 20 3.16 3.24 7.37
C TRP A 20 1.94 2.68 8.09
N ILE A 21 1.50 1.47 7.75
CA ILE A 21 0.42 0.74 8.43
C ILE A 21 0.70 0.62 9.93
N ARG A 22 1.91 0.15 10.28
CA ARG A 22 2.34 0.02 11.66
C ARG A 22 2.36 1.36 12.39
N ASN A 23 2.89 2.40 11.76
CA ASN A 23 2.93 3.74 12.36
C ASN A 23 1.52 4.28 12.65
N ILE A 24 0.57 4.01 11.75
CA ILE A 24 -0.85 4.40 11.93
C ILE A 24 -1.45 3.63 13.09
N GLU A 25 -1.21 2.33 13.19
CA GLU A 25 -1.71 1.49 14.30
C GLU A 25 -1.14 1.92 15.65
N GLU A 26 0.09 2.42 15.69
CA GLU A 26 0.74 2.90 16.92
C GLU A 26 0.27 4.30 17.35
N HIS A 27 -0.13 5.18 16.41
CA HIS A 27 -0.34 6.62 16.70
C HIS A 27 -1.74 7.16 16.40
N ALA A 28 -2.56 6.46 15.62
CA ALA A 28 -3.89 6.91 15.24
C ALA A 28 -4.99 6.24 16.08
N SER A 29 -6.17 6.88 16.13
CA SER A 29 -7.36 6.26 16.73
C SER A 29 -7.73 4.98 15.97
N SER A 30 -8.21 3.96 16.71
CA SER A 30 -8.63 2.65 16.17
C SER A 30 -9.68 2.75 15.06
N ASP A 31 -10.41 3.86 15.00
CA ASP A 31 -11.55 4.05 14.11
C ASP A 31 -11.17 4.77 12.81
N VAL A 32 -9.88 5.03 12.60
CA VAL A 32 -9.42 5.67 11.35
C VAL A 32 -9.50 4.67 10.21
N GLU A 33 -10.46 4.89 9.30
CA GLU A 33 -10.53 4.15 8.05
C GLU A 33 -9.27 4.36 7.20
N ARG A 34 -8.78 3.29 6.57
CA ARG A 34 -7.63 3.32 5.67
C ARG A 34 -7.92 2.63 4.33
N MET A 35 -7.34 3.16 3.27
CA MET A 35 -7.41 2.62 1.92
C MET A 35 -6.00 2.49 1.33
N ILE A 36 -5.71 1.36 0.70
CA ILE A 36 -4.43 1.09 0.03
C ILE A 36 -4.66 1.06 -1.47
N LEU A 37 -3.86 1.81 -2.22
CA LEU A 37 -3.98 1.95 -3.67
C LEU A 37 -2.65 1.62 -4.36
N GLY A 38 -2.70 0.70 -5.32
CA GLY A 38 -1.62 0.47 -6.27
C GLY A 38 -1.73 1.45 -7.44
N ASN A 39 -0.75 2.32 -7.58
CA ASN A 39 -0.63 3.33 -8.63
C ASN A 39 0.21 2.83 -9.82
N LYS A 40 0.09 3.49 -10.98
CA LYS A 40 0.75 3.15 -12.26
C LYS A 40 0.31 1.83 -12.88
N CYS A 41 -0.98 1.50 -12.72
CA CYS A 41 -1.57 0.27 -13.25
C CYS A 41 -1.51 0.15 -14.78
N ASP A 42 -1.30 1.26 -15.49
CA ASP A 42 -1.00 1.33 -16.93
C ASP A 42 0.32 0.62 -17.29
N MET A 43 1.31 0.59 -16.38
CA MET A 43 2.62 -0.01 -16.60
C MET A 43 2.67 -1.50 -16.25
N ASN A 44 1.66 -2.27 -16.66
CA ASN A 44 1.49 -3.66 -16.20
C ASN A 44 2.67 -4.59 -16.56
N GLU A 45 3.37 -4.34 -17.67
CA GLU A 45 4.57 -5.09 -18.07
C GLU A 45 5.74 -4.93 -17.10
N LYS A 46 5.79 -3.82 -16.36
CA LYS A 46 6.83 -3.52 -15.36
C LYS A 46 6.36 -3.83 -13.94
N ARG A 47 5.23 -4.53 -13.78
CA ARG A 47 4.65 -4.83 -12.47
C ARG A 47 5.62 -5.69 -11.65
N GLN A 48 6.02 -5.16 -10.50
CA GLN A 48 6.81 -5.86 -9.48
C GLN A 48 5.94 -6.34 -8.32
N VAL A 49 4.77 -5.71 -8.13
CA VAL A 49 3.82 -6.07 -7.07
C VAL A 49 2.55 -6.66 -7.71
N SER A 50 2.33 -7.96 -7.50
CA SER A 50 1.12 -8.63 -7.99
C SER A 50 -0.13 -8.04 -7.32
N LYS A 51 -1.28 -8.20 -7.99
CA LYS A 51 -2.56 -7.74 -7.45
C LYS A 51 -2.91 -8.51 -6.16
N GLU A 52 -2.69 -9.82 -6.13
CA GLU A 52 -2.95 -10.64 -4.93
C GLU A 52 -2.03 -10.23 -3.76
N LYS A 53 -0.77 -9.88 -4.04
CA LYS A 53 0.15 -9.37 -3.02
C LYS A 53 -0.35 -8.06 -2.43
N GLY A 54 -0.86 -7.15 -3.29
CA GLY A 54 -1.46 -5.89 -2.88
C GLY A 54 -2.70 -6.07 -2.00
N GLU A 55 -3.61 -6.96 -2.39
CA GLU A 55 -4.87 -7.23 -1.67
C GLU A 55 -4.68 -7.94 -0.32
N LYS A 56 -3.57 -8.67 -0.15
CA LYS A 56 -3.24 -9.36 1.10
C LYS A 56 -2.58 -8.47 2.14
N VAL A 57 -2.15 -7.26 1.79
CA VAL A 57 -1.64 -6.31 2.79
C VAL A 57 -2.80 -5.85 3.66
N ARG A 58 -2.63 -6.05 4.96
CA ARG A 58 -3.50 -5.58 6.02
C ARG A 58 -2.68 -4.79 6.99
#